data_AF-A0A1C5IUM4-F1
#
_entry.id   AF-A0A1C5IUM4-F1
#
_cell.length_a   1.000
_cell.length_b   1.000
_cell.length_c   1.000
_cell.angle_alpha   90.00
_cell.angle_beta   90.00
_cell.angle_gamma   90.00
#
_symmetry.space_group_name_H-M   'P 1'
#
loop_
_entity.id
_entity.type
_entity.pdbx_description
1 polymer ?
#
loop_
_entity_poly.entity_id
_entity_poly.type
_entity_poly.pdbx_seq_one_letter_code
_entity_poly.pdbx_strand_id
1 'polypeptide(L)'
;MSERWSLTVDCARPRELAAFWCLALGYVPGTPPEGFATWEAWLVHFQVPEDEWDDGAHIEDPNGVRPGISFLKVPESKVVKNRMHLDIHVGGGRQEPFETRWPRIQAAVDKLVAAGGTVLRVDEMDGTPDHVTMADPEGNEFDVL
;
A
#
# COMPACT_ATOMS: atom_id res chain seq x y z
N MET A 1 -20.16 3.41 -7.19
CA MET A 1 -19.16 4.46 -6.92
C MET A 1 -17.80 3.92 -7.32
N SER A 2 -16.82 4.78 -7.62
CA SER A 2 -15.44 4.34 -7.88
C SER A 2 -14.75 3.96 -6.57
N GLU A 3 -13.92 2.92 -6.59
CA GLU A 3 -13.10 2.56 -5.43
C GLU A 3 -11.97 3.56 -5.22
N ARG A 4 -11.56 3.75 -3.96
CA ARG A 4 -10.32 4.46 -3.63
C ARG A 4 -9.13 3.56 -3.96
N TRP A 5 -8.02 4.19 -4.32
CA TRP A 5 -6.78 3.49 -4.60
C TRP A 5 -5.55 4.35 -4.28
N SER A 6 -4.40 3.69 -4.06
CA SER A 6 -3.07 4.31 -4.00
C SER A 6 -2.11 3.65 -4.99
N LEU A 7 -0.97 4.29 -5.20
CA LEU A 7 0.13 3.72 -5.98
C LEU A 7 1.25 3.30 -5.03
N THR A 8 1.75 2.09 -5.19
CA THR A 8 2.95 1.63 -4.49
C THR A 8 4.12 1.57 -5.46
N VAL A 9 5.29 1.99 -5.00
CA VAL A 9 6.53 2.09 -5.79
C VAL A 9 7.67 1.41 -5.04
N ASP A 10 8.15 0.32 -5.63
CA ASP A 10 9.32 -0.39 -5.14
C ASP A 10 10.60 0.42 -5.41
N CYS A 11 11.44 0.56 -4.39
CA CYS A 11 12.70 1.28 -4.50
C CYS A 11 13.75 0.80 -3.49
N ALA A 12 14.98 1.30 -3.64
CA ALA A 12 16.04 1.02 -2.66
C ALA A 12 16.12 2.08 -1.55
N ARG A 13 15.54 3.28 -1.76
CA ARG A 13 15.71 4.45 -0.90
C ARG A 13 14.38 5.23 -0.78
N PRO A 14 13.42 4.74 0.03
CA PRO A 14 12.06 5.28 0.11
C PRO A 14 12.00 6.78 0.41
N ARG A 15 12.69 7.24 1.47
CA ARG A 15 12.64 8.65 1.92
C ARG A 15 13.22 9.62 0.89
N GLU A 16 14.32 9.25 0.23
CA GLU A 16 14.90 10.08 -0.85
C GLU A 16 13.94 10.20 -2.04
N LEU A 17 13.32 9.08 -2.43
CA LEU A 17 12.38 9.04 -3.55
C LEU A 17 11.09 9.82 -3.22
N ALA A 18 10.58 9.69 -1.99
CA ALA A 18 9.44 10.46 -1.50
C ALA A 18 9.71 11.97 -1.57
N ALA A 19 10.87 12.44 -1.10
CA ALA A 19 11.23 13.85 -1.17
C ALA A 19 11.27 14.37 -2.62
N PHE A 20 11.78 13.58 -3.55
CA PHE A 20 11.77 13.90 -4.98
C PHE A 20 10.34 14.02 -5.52
N TRP A 21 9.45 13.06 -5.21
CA TRP A 21 8.08 13.08 -5.71
C TRP A 21 7.19 14.13 -5.04
N CYS A 22 7.43 14.48 -3.78
CA CYS A 22 6.82 15.65 -3.15
C CYS A 22 7.11 16.91 -3.97
N LEU A 23 8.37 17.15 -4.32
CA LEU A 23 8.76 18.30 -5.14
C LEU A 23 8.13 18.24 -6.54
N ALA A 24 8.17 17.08 -7.19
CA ALA A 24 7.70 16.92 -8.57
C ALA A 24 6.17 17.07 -8.71
N LEU A 25 5.41 16.63 -7.71
CA LEU A 25 3.95 16.57 -7.76
C LEU A 25 3.26 17.68 -6.96
N GLY A 26 4.00 18.42 -6.13
CA GLY A 26 3.43 19.31 -5.12
C GLY A 26 2.74 18.55 -3.99
N TYR A 27 3.19 17.32 -3.73
CA TYR A 27 2.69 16.48 -2.65
C TYR A 27 3.41 16.81 -1.34
N VAL A 28 2.84 16.37 -0.23
CA VAL A 28 3.43 16.49 1.12
C VAL A 28 3.74 15.11 1.69
N PRO A 29 4.67 15.01 2.66
CA PRO A 29 4.84 13.78 3.44
C PRO A 29 3.51 13.36 4.06
N GLY A 30 3.16 12.09 3.93
CA GLY A 30 1.94 11.54 4.47
C GLY A 30 1.91 11.59 5.98
N THR A 31 0.72 11.77 6.55
CA THR A 31 0.53 11.71 8.00
C THR A 31 0.52 10.26 8.49
N PRO A 32 0.98 9.99 9.73
CA PRO A 32 0.82 8.66 10.32
C PRO A 32 -0.67 8.27 10.42
N PRO A 33 -0.99 6.98 10.54
CA PRO A 33 -2.37 6.52 10.71
C PRO A 33 -3.07 7.16 11.91
N GLU A 34 -4.40 7.26 11.82
CA GLU A 34 -5.23 7.81 12.88
C GLU A 34 -4.92 7.16 14.24
N GLY A 35 -4.85 7.98 15.29
CA GLY A 35 -4.47 7.55 16.64
C GLY A 35 -2.97 7.68 16.96
N PHE A 36 -2.13 8.03 15.98
CA PHE A 36 -0.69 8.20 16.19
C PHE A 36 -0.24 9.64 15.90
N ALA A 37 0.62 10.18 16.76
CA ALA A 37 1.13 11.54 16.62
C ALA A 37 2.30 11.65 15.62
N THR A 38 3.09 10.59 15.47
CA THR A 38 4.21 10.51 14.53
C THR A 38 4.33 9.11 13.94
N TRP A 39 5.06 8.98 12.82
CA TRP A 39 5.37 7.68 12.22
C TRP A 39 6.19 6.81 13.17
N GLU A 40 7.13 7.37 13.93
CA GLU A 40 7.92 6.65 14.92
C GLU A 40 7.03 6.07 16.02
N ALA A 41 6.04 6.81 16.50
CA ALA A 41 5.09 6.29 17.49
C ALA A 41 4.28 5.10 16.96
N TRP A 42 3.92 5.14 15.67
CA TRP A 42 3.25 4.03 14.99
C TRP A 42 4.18 2.82 14.86
N LEU A 43 5.41 3.00 14.37
CA LEU A 43 6.40 1.93 14.20
C LEU A 43 6.73 1.24 15.52
N VAL A 44 6.90 2.00 16.61
CA VAL A 44 7.11 1.45 17.96
C VAL A 44 5.92 0.62 18.42
N HIS A 45 4.69 1.09 18.18
CA HIS A 45 3.48 0.35 18.58
C HIS A 45 3.37 -1.01 17.90
N PHE A 46 3.72 -1.07 16.61
CA PHE A 46 3.75 -2.31 15.83
C PHE A 46 5.08 -3.08 15.96
N GLN A 47 5.95 -2.68 16.89
CA GLN A 47 7.21 -3.36 17.21
C GLN A 47 8.14 -3.53 16.01
N VAL A 48 8.11 -2.57 15.07
CA VAL A 48 8.98 -2.58 13.89
C VAL A 48 10.42 -2.28 14.35
N PRO A 49 11.41 -3.14 14.02
CA PRO A 49 12.82 -2.90 14.33
C PRO A 49 13.31 -1.53 13.84
N GLU A 50 14.13 -0.85 14.64
CA GLU A 50 14.61 0.52 14.31
C GLU A 50 15.37 0.59 12.97
N ASP A 51 16.05 -0.49 12.58
CA ASP A 51 16.75 -0.59 11.30
C ASP A 51 15.82 -0.71 10.07
N GLU A 52 14.52 -0.96 10.30
CA GLU A 52 13.47 -1.01 9.28
C GLU A 52 12.66 0.30 9.20
N TRP A 53 12.93 1.31 10.05
CA TRP A 53 12.15 2.56 10.05
C TRP A 53 12.31 3.41 8.78
N ASP A 54 13.34 3.12 7.98
CA ASP A 54 13.60 3.72 6.67
C ASP A 54 13.07 2.87 5.51
N ASP A 55 12.42 1.73 5.77
CA ASP A 55 11.99 0.78 4.75
C ASP A 55 10.69 1.20 4.04
N GLY A 56 10.04 2.27 4.53
CA GLY A 56 8.85 2.84 3.93
C GLY A 56 8.85 4.37 3.93
N ALA A 57 8.15 4.95 2.95
CA ALA A 57 7.74 6.35 2.98
C ALA A 57 6.38 6.52 2.28
N HIS A 58 5.56 7.46 2.75
CA HIS A 58 4.26 7.77 2.15
C HIS A 58 4.16 9.27 1.83
N ILE A 59 3.51 9.60 0.70
CA ILE A 59 3.21 10.98 0.30
C ILE A 59 1.75 11.09 -0.13
N GLU A 60 1.16 12.26 0.07
CA GLU A 60 -0.25 12.52 -0.19
C GLU A 60 -0.47 13.85 -0.92
N ASP A 61 -1.56 13.92 -1.68
CA ASP A 61 -2.05 15.19 -2.20
C ASP A 61 -2.58 16.03 -1.03
N PRO A 62 -2.05 17.24 -0.79
CA PRO A 62 -2.48 18.07 0.33
C PRO A 62 -3.97 18.46 0.28
N ASN A 63 -4.63 18.31 -0.87
CA ASN A 63 -6.07 18.56 -1.01
C ASN A 63 -6.93 17.29 -0.86
N GLY A 64 -6.30 16.12 -0.72
CA GLY A 64 -6.98 14.83 -0.61
C GLY A 64 -7.77 14.41 -1.86
N VAL A 65 -7.46 14.98 -3.04
CA VAL A 65 -8.19 14.72 -4.29
C VAL A 65 -7.54 13.58 -5.07
N ARG A 66 -6.19 13.53 -5.08
CA ARG A 66 -5.42 12.53 -5.83
C ARG A 66 -4.98 11.37 -4.94
N PRO A 67 -4.75 10.18 -5.53
CA PRO A 67 -4.18 9.03 -4.84
C PRO A 67 -2.86 9.36 -4.13
N GLY A 68 -2.71 8.81 -2.93
CA GLY A 68 -1.42 8.77 -2.23
C GLY A 68 -0.45 7.82 -2.91
N ILE A 69 0.84 7.99 -2.59
CA ILE A 69 1.91 7.15 -3.13
C ILE A 69 2.75 6.61 -1.98
N SER A 70 2.91 5.30 -1.94
CA SER A 70 3.78 4.59 -0.99
C SER A 70 5.06 4.16 -1.69
N PHE A 71 6.18 4.29 -1.00
CA PHE A 71 7.49 3.84 -1.45
C PHE A 71 7.97 2.76 -0.52
N LEU A 72 8.15 1.54 -1.03
CA LEU A 72 8.55 0.39 -0.24
C LEU A 72 9.96 -0.04 -0.61
N LYS A 73 10.77 -0.32 0.40
CA LYS A 73 12.13 -0.81 0.21
C LYS A 73 12.10 -2.26 -0.19
N VAL A 74 12.83 -2.57 -1.24
CA VAL A 74 13.03 -3.94 -1.73
C VAL A 74 14.49 -4.15 -2.08
N PRO A 75 15.04 -5.36 -1.88
CA PRO A 75 16.46 -5.62 -2.10
C PRO A 75 16.83 -5.69 -3.59
N GLU A 76 15.87 -5.96 -4.48
CA GLU A 76 16.15 -6.13 -5.90
C GLU A 76 16.39 -4.79 -6.59
N SER A 77 17.43 -4.75 -7.42
CA SER A 77 17.66 -3.61 -8.31
C SER A 77 16.62 -3.58 -9.42
N LYS A 78 16.32 -2.37 -9.93
CA LYS A 78 15.43 -2.20 -11.09
C LYS A 78 16.03 -2.81 -12.35
N VAL A 79 15.28 -3.70 -13.01
CA VAL A 79 15.71 -4.39 -14.25
C VAL A 79 14.99 -3.87 -15.50
N VAL A 80 13.76 -3.37 -15.35
CA VAL A 80 12.90 -2.87 -16.45
C VAL A 80 12.42 -1.44 -16.16
N LYS A 81 11.45 -0.91 -16.93
CA LYS A 81 10.76 0.35 -16.59
C LYS A 81 10.00 0.18 -15.25
N ASN A 82 9.44 1.27 -14.72
CA ASN A 82 8.91 1.41 -13.34
C ASN A 82 8.42 0.13 -12.63
N ARG A 83 8.81 -0.06 -11.36
CA ARG A 83 8.29 -1.11 -10.48
C ARG A 83 7.19 -0.49 -9.61
N MET A 84 5.96 -0.58 -10.08
CA MET A 84 4.83 0.09 -9.44
C MET A 84 3.59 -0.77 -9.56
N HIS A 85 2.73 -0.72 -8.54
CA HIS A 85 1.44 -1.38 -8.56
C HIS A 85 0.36 -0.53 -7.89
N LEU A 86 -0.90 -0.88 -8.16
CA LEU A 86 -2.04 -0.24 -7.52
C LEU A 86 -2.41 -0.97 -6.23
N ASP A 87 -2.88 -0.22 -5.27
CA ASP A 87 -3.56 -0.73 -4.08
C ASP A 87 -5.04 -0.36 -4.18
N ILE A 88 -5.96 -1.33 -4.19
CA ILE A 88 -7.40 -1.08 -4.28
C ILE A 88 -8.02 -1.17 -2.88
N HIS A 89 -8.58 -0.06 -2.39
CA HIS A 89 -9.01 0.09 -0.98
C HIS A 89 -10.49 -0.24 -0.81
N VAL A 90 -10.82 -1.53 -0.84
CA VAL A 90 -12.20 -2.06 -0.69
C VAL A 90 -12.55 -2.43 0.75
N GLY A 91 -11.54 -2.71 1.59
CA GLY A 91 -11.71 -3.10 2.99
C GLY A 91 -12.16 -1.94 3.89
N GLY A 92 -11.86 -0.70 3.47
CA GLY A 92 -12.11 0.52 4.26
C GLY A 92 -10.95 0.89 5.20
N GLY A 93 -9.86 0.12 5.21
CA GLY A 93 -8.69 0.32 6.06
C GLY A 93 -8.71 -0.51 7.35
N ARG A 94 -7.57 -0.59 8.03
CA ARG A 94 -7.35 -1.47 9.20
C ARG A 94 -8.10 -1.04 10.47
N GLN A 95 -8.63 0.17 10.49
CA GLN A 95 -9.52 0.65 11.55
C GLN A 95 -10.92 0.02 11.49
N GLU A 96 -11.31 -0.53 10.34
CA GLU A 96 -12.54 -1.32 10.23
C GLU A 96 -12.36 -2.70 10.86
N PRO A 97 -13.36 -3.23 11.59
CA PRO A 97 -13.29 -4.57 12.17
C PRO A 97 -12.99 -5.64 11.13
N PHE A 98 -12.15 -6.62 11.47
CA PHE A 98 -11.74 -7.70 10.56
C PHE A 98 -12.94 -8.43 9.93
N GLU A 99 -13.98 -8.69 10.73
CA GLU A 99 -15.22 -9.35 10.34
C GLU A 99 -16.02 -8.57 9.30
N THR A 100 -15.74 -7.27 9.14
CA THR A 100 -16.31 -6.41 8.10
C THR A 100 -15.36 -6.21 6.93
N ARG A 101 -14.08 -5.98 7.24
CA ARG A 101 -13.01 -5.70 6.27
C ARG A 101 -12.72 -6.90 5.36
N TRP A 102 -12.48 -8.07 5.95
CA TRP A 102 -12.05 -9.25 5.22
C TRP A 102 -13.10 -9.78 4.23
N PRO A 103 -14.40 -9.87 4.57
CA PRO A 103 -15.42 -10.26 3.60
C PRO A 103 -15.52 -9.30 2.40
N ARG A 104 -15.26 -8.01 2.58
CA ARG A 104 -15.24 -7.03 1.46
C ARG A 104 -14.07 -7.28 0.52
N ILE A 105 -12.88 -7.53 1.07
CA ILE A 105 -11.69 -7.89 0.30
C ILE A 105 -11.96 -9.18 -0.48
N GLN A 106 -12.47 -10.22 0.18
CA GLN A 106 -12.76 -11.50 -0.47
C GLN A 106 -13.78 -11.33 -1.60
N ALA A 107 -14.85 -10.56 -1.40
CA ALA A 107 -15.84 -10.31 -2.44
C ALA A 107 -15.26 -9.57 -3.66
N ALA A 108 -14.34 -8.63 -3.44
CA ALA A 108 -13.63 -7.95 -4.52
C ALA A 108 -12.67 -8.89 -5.25
N VAL A 109 -11.92 -9.72 -4.52
CA VAL A 109 -11.05 -10.75 -5.08
C VAL A 109 -11.84 -11.73 -5.95
N ASP A 110 -12.96 -12.27 -5.46
CA ASP A 110 -13.80 -13.21 -6.21
C ASP A 110 -14.31 -12.58 -7.52
N LYS A 111 -14.70 -11.31 -7.47
CA LYS A 111 -15.13 -10.54 -8.66
C LYS A 111 -13.99 -10.36 -9.66
N LEU A 112 -12.77 -10.07 -9.20
CA LEU A 112 -11.61 -9.87 -10.05
C LEU A 112 -11.10 -11.20 -10.65
N VAL A 113 -11.15 -12.28 -9.89
CA VAL A 113 -10.87 -13.64 -10.39
C VAL A 113 -11.87 -14.02 -11.49
N ALA A 114 -13.17 -13.75 -11.28
CA ALA A 114 -14.19 -13.97 -12.31
C ALA A 114 -13.95 -13.13 -13.59
N ALA A 115 -13.22 -12.02 -13.48
CA ALA A 115 -12.83 -11.16 -14.60
C ALA A 115 -11.47 -11.54 -15.24
N GLY A 116 -10.82 -12.61 -14.78
CA GLY A 116 -9.55 -13.10 -15.32
C GLY A 116 -8.31 -12.73 -14.49
N GLY A 117 -8.47 -12.11 -13.33
CA GLY A 117 -7.38 -11.91 -12.38
C GLY A 117 -6.96 -13.20 -11.70
N THR A 118 -5.73 -13.24 -11.19
CA THR A 118 -5.15 -14.39 -10.47
C THR A 118 -4.75 -13.98 -9.07
N VAL A 119 -5.09 -14.80 -8.06
CA VAL A 119 -4.57 -14.61 -6.70
C VAL A 119 -3.14 -15.12 -6.67
N LEU A 120 -2.19 -14.27 -6.28
CA LEU A 120 -0.77 -14.64 -6.15
C LEU A 120 -0.45 -15.02 -4.71
N ARG A 121 -0.87 -14.19 -3.75
CA ARG A 121 -0.55 -14.35 -2.34
C ARG A 121 -1.64 -13.71 -1.47
N VAL A 122 -1.85 -14.30 -0.29
CA VAL A 122 -2.54 -13.64 0.81
C VAL A 122 -1.47 -13.25 1.82
N ASP A 123 -1.36 -11.96 2.10
CA ASP A 123 -0.42 -11.43 3.08
C ASP A 123 -1.09 -11.37 4.45
N GLU A 124 -0.34 -11.72 5.49
CA GLU A 124 -0.82 -11.80 6.87
C GLU A 124 -0.10 -10.78 7.74
N MET A 125 -0.80 -10.28 8.75
CA MET A 125 -0.24 -9.50 9.85
C MET A 125 -0.68 -10.13 11.16
N ASP A 126 0.28 -10.48 12.02
CA ASP A 126 0.04 -11.20 13.28
C ASP A 126 -0.79 -12.48 13.12
N GLY A 127 -0.56 -13.23 12.03
CA GLY A 127 -1.28 -14.47 11.71
C GLY A 127 -2.73 -14.26 11.25
N THR A 128 -3.11 -13.03 10.93
CA THR A 128 -4.44 -12.67 10.42
C THR A 128 -4.32 -12.13 8.99
N PRO A 129 -5.16 -12.59 8.04
CA PRO A 129 -5.15 -12.07 6.68
C PRO A 129 -5.32 -10.54 6.62
N ASP A 130 -4.42 -9.87 5.93
CA ASP A 130 -4.37 -8.41 5.82
C ASP A 130 -4.78 -7.95 4.42
N HIS A 131 -4.12 -8.42 3.37
CA HIS A 131 -4.48 -8.06 1.99
C HIS A 131 -4.19 -9.21 1.04
N VAL A 132 -4.62 -9.07 -0.21
CA VAL A 132 -4.40 -10.07 -1.25
C VAL A 132 -3.63 -9.45 -2.41
N THR A 133 -2.42 -9.93 -2.67
CA THR A 133 -1.71 -9.63 -3.90
C THR A 133 -2.29 -10.46 -5.04
N MET A 134 -2.70 -9.77 -6.10
CA MET A 134 -3.27 -10.33 -7.31
C MET A 134 -2.45 -9.94 -8.54
N ALA A 135 -2.61 -10.71 -9.61
CA ALA A 135 -2.17 -10.35 -10.95
C ALA A 135 -3.39 -10.08 -11.84
N ASP A 136 -3.29 -9.07 -12.70
CA ASP A 136 -4.27 -8.83 -13.76
C ASP A 136 -4.13 -9.87 -14.90
N PRO A 137 -4.99 -9.85 -15.93
CA PRO A 137 -4.92 -10.82 -17.03
C PRO A 137 -3.60 -10.82 -17.81
N GLU A 138 -2.77 -9.77 -17.72
CA GLU A 138 -1.46 -9.68 -18.36
C GLU A 138 -0.30 -9.97 -17.40
N GLY A 139 -0.58 -10.23 -16.12
CA GLY A 139 0.42 -10.52 -15.10
C GLY A 139 0.94 -9.30 -14.36
N ASN A 140 0.31 -8.12 -14.48
CA ASN A 140 0.70 -6.97 -13.66
C ASN A 140 0.18 -7.17 -12.24
N GLU A 141 1.09 -7.06 -11.26
CA GLU A 141 0.77 -7.23 -9.84
C GLU A 141 0.05 -5.99 -9.27
N PHE A 142 -0.85 -6.21 -8.33
CA PHE A 142 -1.57 -5.18 -7.56
C PHE A 142 -2.14 -5.78 -6.27
N ASP A 143 -2.47 -4.93 -5.30
CA ASP A 143 -3.00 -5.36 -4.01
C ASP A 143 -4.48 -4.99 -3.84
N VAL A 144 -5.23 -5.85 -3.15
CA VAL A 144 -6.62 -5.61 -2.74
C VAL A 144 -6.67 -5.59 -1.21
N LEU A 145 -7.05 -4.45 -0.63
CA LEU A 145 -6.94 -4.16 0.80
C LEU A 145 -8.14 -3.41 1.39
#